data_AF-A0A7S2BX86-F1
#
_entry.id   AF-A0A7S2BX86-F1
#
_cell.length_a   1.000
_cell.length_b   1.000
_cell.length_c   1.000
_cell.angle_alpha   90.00
_cell.angle_beta   90.00
_cell.angle_gamma   90.00
#
_symmetry.space_group_name_H-M   'P 1'
#
loop_
_entity.id
_entity.type
_entity.pdbx_description
1 polymer ?
#
loop_
_entity_poly.entity_id
_entity_poly.type
_entity_poly.pdbx_seq_one_letter_code
_entity_poly.pdbx_strand_id
1 'polypeptide(L)'
;SSPGLAKFDVFSKAASLNGIDVISTRLWLDKKVETRTPANVFSRFDELRGAGGTFFMLDQLQVSDQGYTKDYGLTTDEERIAEADADAAALWGLEPDDPSCYPGHHKDRGSVLACDFYNSNALMSLSDEDVVKTLTEKLLPEAVGEFKDAKVLDSWVQRYPGAVSWFSPGSYTSRPPLQGAGPDKLPNLKCAGDWVRMGEREHGAKGLCQERAYVSGLEAANALLDSMRLDSMSSGGATATGTKHNVIPVREDEPQVKIGQEVSRNVFSVVPRFWVR
;
A
#
# COMPACT_ATOMS: atom_id res chain seq x y z
N SER A 1 -12.21 -0.04 -23.84
CA SER A 1 -13.12 0.87 -23.11
C SER A 1 -14.56 0.35 -23.22
N SER A 2 -15.42 0.61 -22.22
CA SER A 2 -16.84 0.20 -22.25
C SER A 2 -17.73 1.37 -22.68
N PRO A 3 -18.43 1.30 -23.83
CA PRO A 3 -19.31 2.38 -24.29
C PRO A 3 -20.48 2.66 -23.34
N GLY A 4 -20.94 1.64 -22.60
CA GLY A 4 -22.01 1.82 -21.61
C GLY A 4 -21.58 2.67 -20.42
N LEU A 5 -20.35 2.43 -19.92
CA LEU A 5 -19.81 3.19 -18.80
C LEU A 5 -19.34 4.59 -19.21
N ALA A 6 -18.86 4.77 -20.44
CA ALA A 6 -18.38 6.07 -20.94
C ALA A 6 -19.47 7.18 -20.97
N LYS A 7 -20.75 6.81 -20.91
CA LYS A 7 -21.86 7.77 -20.80
C LYS A 7 -21.93 8.46 -19.45
N PHE A 8 -21.31 7.89 -18.42
CA PHE A 8 -21.28 8.49 -17.09
C PHE A 8 -19.99 9.30 -16.92
N ASP A 9 -20.14 10.60 -16.69
CA ASP A 9 -19.05 11.56 -16.51
C ASP A 9 -17.98 11.10 -15.52
N VAL A 10 -18.40 10.45 -14.43
CA VAL A 10 -17.51 9.88 -13.41
C VAL A 10 -16.50 8.86 -13.96
N PHE A 11 -16.91 7.98 -14.88
CA PHE A 11 -16.02 6.97 -15.44
C PHE A 11 -15.17 7.53 -16.57
N SER A 12 -15.70 8.48 -17.34
CA SER A 12 -14.93 9.16 -18.37
C SER A 12 -13.81 10.02 -17.77
N LYS A 13 -14.08 10.70 -16.65
CA LYS A 13 -13.06 11.43 -15.88
C LYS A 13 -12.04 10.49 -15.22
N ALA A 14 -12.49 9.38 -14.65
CA ALA A 14 -11.57 8.39 -14.09
C ALA A 14 -10.66 7.80 -15.18
N ALA A 15 -11.21 7.52 -16.36
CA ALA A 15 -10.47 7.00 -17.51
C ALA A 15 -9.51 8.02 -18.14
N SER A 16 -9.68 9.32 -17.89
CA SER A 16 -8.76 10.35 -18.38
C SER A 16 -7.53 10.55 -17.50
N LEU A 17 -7.45 9.84 -16.36
CA LEU A 17 -6.26 9.88 -15.50
C LEU A 17 -5.14 9.06 -16.12
N ASN A 18 -3.95 9.66 -16.22
CA ASN A 18 -2.76 8.95 -16.70
C ASN A 18 -2.24 8.02 -15.61
N GLY A 19 -1.32 7.13 -16.00
CA GLY A 19 -0.49 6.37 -15.08
C GLY A 19 0.92 6.93 -14.97
N ILE A 20 1.63 6.53 -13.91
CA ILE A 20 3.07 6.69 -13.75
C ILE A 20 3.76 5.34 -13.93
N ASP A 21 5.01 5.40 -14.36
CA ASP A 21 5.88 4.23 -14.42
C ASP A 21 6.33 3.85 -13.00
N VAL A 22 6.38 2.54 -12.76
CA VAL A 22 6.88 1.96 -11.51
C VAL A 22 7.92 0.88 -11.81
N ILE A 23 8.96 0.83 -10.99
CA ILE A 23 9.87 -0.32 -10.89
C ILE A 23 9.68 -0.92 -9.51
N SER A 24 9.36 -2.20 -9.44
CA SER A 24 9.32 -2.95 -8.19
C SER A 24 10.53 -3.86 -8.12
N THR A 25 11.15 -3.95 -6.96
CA THR A 25 12.32 -4.78 -6.70
C THR A 25 12.11 -5.59 -5.44
N ARG A 26 12.44 -6.88 -5.49
CA ARG A 26 12.55 -7.72 -4.30
C ARG A 26 14.01 -8.07 -4.07
N LEU A 27 14.47 -7.97 -2.82
CA LEU A 27 15.83 -8.30 -2.42
C LEU A 27 15.79 -9.36 -1.32
N TRP A 28 16.63 -10.38 -1.44
CA TRP A 28 16.88 -11.38 -0.41
C TRP A 28 18.29 -11.18 0.11
N LEU A 29 18.43 -10.96 1.42
CA LEU A 29 19.71 -10.66 2.04
C LEU A 29 20.34 -11.88 2.70
N ASP A 30 21.66 -11.83 2.89
CA ASP A 30 22.43 -12.86 3.59
C ASP A 30 22.25 -12.85 5.11
N LYS A 31 21.76 -11.73 5.64
CA LYS A 31 21.53 -11.53 7.07
C LYS A 31 20.21 -10.82 7.32
N LYS A 32 19.71 -10.99 8.55
CA LYS A 32 18.64 -10.14 9.06
C LYS A 32 19.16 -8.72 9.27
N VAL A 33 18.39 -7.75 8.80
CA VAL A 33 18.64 -6.33 9.03
C VAL A 33 17.56 -5.81 9.94
N GLU A 34 17.95 -5.44 11.16
CA GLU A 34 17.04 -4.80 12.09
C GLU A 34 16.78 -3.36 11.67
N THR A 35 15.52 -2.96 11.62
CA THR A 35 15.13 -1.58 11.38
C THR A 35 14.25 -1.09 12.52
N ARG A 36 14.29 0.23 12.77
CA ARG A 36 13.38 0.86 13.75
C ARG A 36 11.93 0.82 13.26
N THR A 37 11.74 1.05 11.96
CA THR A 37 10.44 0.95 11.29
C THR A 37 10.58 -0.01 10.11
N PRO A 38 9.61 -0.93 9.92
CA PRO A 38 9.68 -1.95 8.86
C PRO A 38 9.36 -1.38 7.47
N ALA A 39 9.20 -0.06 7.34
CA ALA A 39 9.04 0.63 6.07
C ALA A 39 9.66 2.03 6.14
N ASN A 40 10.09 2.55 4.99
CA ASN A 40 10.54 3.93 4.86
C ASN A 40 10.41 4.44 3.42
N VAL A 41 10.62 5.75 3.24
CA VAL A 41 10.55 6.44 1.94
C VAL A 41 11.92 6.99 1.54
N PHE A 42 12.23 6.94 0.24
CA PHE A 42 13.36 7.62 -0.38
C PHE A 42 12.83 8.82 -1.16
N SER A 43 13.40 10.00 -0.92
CA SER A 43 13.05 11.20 -1.66
C SER A 43 14.24 12.12 -1.76
N ARG A 44 14.37 12.80 -2.92
CA ARG A 44 15.40 13.83 -3.18
C ARG A 44 16.85 13.34 -3.14
N PHE A 45 17.09 12.06 -3.41
CA PHE A 45 18.41 11.55 -3.76
C PHE A 45 18.68 11.79 -5.24
N ASP A 46 19.90 12.17 -5.61
CA ASP A 46 20.28 12.42 -7.01
C ASP A 46 20.13 11.15 -7.85
N GLU A 47 20.40 9.99 -7.25
CA GLU A 47 20.27 8.67 -7.87
C GLU A 47 18.83 8.32 -8.24
N LEU A 48 17.83 8.93 -7.59
CA LEU A 48 16.42 8.73 -7.93
C LEU A 48 16.05 9.43 -9.26
N ARG A 49 16.83 10.39 -9.73
CA ARG A 49 16.58 11.13 -10.99
C ARG A 49 15.15 11.68 -11.12
N GLY A 50 14.60 12.16 -10.00
CA GLY A 50 13.23 12.69 -9.92
C GLY A 50 12.14 11.66 -9.60
N ALA A 51 12.49 10.38 -9.44
CA ALA A 51 11.61 9.37 -8.87
C ALA A 51 11.44 9.57 -7.35
N GLY A 52 10.36 9.02 -6.81
CA GLY A 52 10.25 8.70 -5.39
C GLY A 52 10.53 7.22 -5.18
N GLY A 53 10.90 6.82 -3.98
CA GLY A 53 11.06 5.40 -3.66
C GLY A 53 10.52 5.04 -2.28
N THR A 54 10.30 3.75 -2.06
CA THR A 54 9.96 3.16 -0.76
C THR A 54 10.69 1.85 -0.58
N PHE A 55 10.89 1.45 0.68
CA PHE A 55 11.17 0.05 1.00
C PHE A 55 10.25 -0.45 2.11
N PHE A 56 10.01 -1.75 2.10
CA PHE A 56 9.22 -2.51 3.06
C PHE A 56 9.99 -3.78 3.44
N MET A 57 10.25 -3.96 4.73
CA MET A 57 10.80 -5.18 5.33
C MET A 57 9.69 -6.21 5.41
N LEU A 58 9.53 -7.04 4.38
CA LEU A 58 8.41 -7.99 4.29
C LEU A 58 8.44 -8.99 5.44
N ASP A 59 9.64 -9.45 5.80
CA ASP A 59 9.84 -10.37 6.91
C ASP A 59 9.44 -9.78 8.26
N GLN A 60 9.54 -8.47 8.44
CA GLN A 60 9.12 -7.81 9.69
C GLN A 60 7.63 -7.45 9.68
N LEU A 61 7.08 -7.09 8.52
CA LEU A 61 5.65 -6.77 8.38
C LEU A 61 4.77 -8.00 8.55
N GLN A 62 5.15 -9.14 7.98
CA GLN A 62 4.34 -10.36 8.04
C GLN A 62 4.37 -11.00 9.44
N VAL A 63 5.51 -10.96 10.12
CA VAL A 63 5.62 -11.42 11.51
C VAL A 63 4.79 -10.55 12.47
N SER A 64 4.55 -9.28 12.14
CA SER A 64 3.82 -8.35 13.01
C SER A 64 2.30 -8.58 13.08
N ASP A 65 1.70 -9.27 12.10
CA ASP A 65 0.25 -9.47 12.03
C ASP A 65 -0.24 -10.76 12.73
N GLN A 66 0.67 -11.71 13.00
CA GLN A 66 0.32 -13.00 13.61
C GLN A 66 0.97 -13.26 14.97
N GLY A 67 1.84 -12.36 15.44
CA GLY A 67 2.22 -12.33 16.84
C GLY A 67 3.60 -11.76 17.11
N TYR A 68 3.88 -10.51 16.78
CA TYR A 68 4.96 -9.75 17.43
C TYR A 68 4.74 -8.23 17.31
N THR A 69 4.28 -7.63 18.40
CA THR A 69 4.21 -6.17 18.58
C THR A 69 5.55 -5.67 19.11
N LYS A 70 6.28 -4.82 18.36
CA LYS A 70 7.50 -4.16 18.89
C LYS A 70 7.21 -2.98 19.84
N ASP A 71 5.92 -2.66 20.07
CA ASP A 71 5.50 -1.75 21.14
C ASP A 71 4.99 -2.47 22.43
N TYR A 72 4.74 -3.81 22.44
CA TYR A 72 3.97 -4.50 23.51
C TYR A 72 4.32 -5.99 23.82
N GLY A 73 5.60 -6.37 23.94
CA GLY A 73 6.03 -7.65 24.59
C GLY A 73 6.02 -8.92 23.72
N LEU A 74 6.85 -9.91 24.12
CA LEU A 74 7.04 -11.22 23.45
C LEU A 74 5.83 -12.16 23.70
N THR A 75 5.32 -12.84 22.66
CA THR A 75 4.37 -13.95 22.82
C THR A 75 5.11 -15.26 23.11
N THR A 76 4.54 -16.11 23.98
CA THR A 76 5.03 -17.48 24.26
C THR A 76 4.18 -18.54 23.58
N ASP A 77 3.31 -18.13 22.65
CA ASP A 77 2.37 -19.01 21.94
C ASP A 77 3.11 -19.73 20.80
N GLU A 78 3.36 -21.03 20.99
CA GLU A 78 4.15 -21.86 20.07
C GLU A 78 3.49 -22.00 18.68
N GLU A 79 2.16 -21.99 18.59
CA GLU A 79 1.44 -22.09 17.30
C GLU A 79 1.63 -20.82 16.46
N ARG A 80 1.56 -19.64 17.09
CA ARG A 80 1.79 -18.37 16.42
C ARG A 80 3.24 -18.19 15.97
N ILE A 81 4.19 -18.69 16.75
CA ILE A 81 5.60 -18.70 16.37
C ILE A 81 5.79 -19.56 15.11
N ALA A 82 5.18 -20.75 15.08
CA ALA A 82 5.24 -21.63 13.91
C ALA A 82 4.59 -21.03 12.65
N GLU A 83 3.48 -20.29 12.79
CA GLU A 83 2.81 -19.63 11.66
C GLU A 83 3.65 -18.48 11.07
N ALA A 84 4.19 -17.61 11.94
CA ALA A 84 5.08 -16.52 11.53
C ALA A 84 6.38 -17.04 10.87
N ASP A 85 6.88 -18.18 11.35
CA ASP A 85 8.03 -18.88 10.78
C ASP A 85 7.73 -19.47 9.39
N ALA A 86 6.51 -20.00 9.19
CA ALA A 86 6.03 -20.48 7.90
C ALA A 86 5.87 -19.34 6.88
N ASP A 87 5.30 -18.20 7.29
CA ASP A 87 5.19 -17.00 6.45
C ASP A 87 6.56 -16.47 6.03
N ALA A 88 7.51 -16.40 6.98
CA ALA A 88 8.89 -16.03 6.70
C ALA A 88 9.57 -17.04 5.75
N ALA A 89 9.21 -18.32 5.79
CA ALA A 89 9.71 -19.33 4.86
C ALA A 89 9.11 -19.17 3.46
N ALA A 90 7.82 -18.85 3.36
CA ALA A 90 7.13 -18.60 2.09
C ALA A 90 7.74 -17.42 1.33
N LEU A 91 8.24 -16.39 2.02
CA LEU A 91 9.02 -15.30 1.41
C LEU A 91 10.28 -15.78 0.67
N TRP A 92 10.84 -16.92 1.05
CA TRP A 92 11.98 -17.57 0.42
C TRP A 92 11.57 -18.63 -0.62
N GLY A 93 10.29 -18.68 -0.99
CA GLY A 93 9.77 -19.60 -2.00
C GLY A 93 9.72 -21.06 -1.53
N LEU A 94 9.67 -21.28 -0.22
CA LEU A 94 9.56 -22.60 0.35
C LEU A 94 8.11 -22.98 0.50
N GLU A 95 7.80 -24.22 0.12
CA GLU A 95 6.45 -24.76 0.28
C GLU A 95 6.14 -24.96 1.77
N PRO A 96 4.86 -24.83 2.18
CA PRO A 96 4.48 -24.94 3.59
C PRO A 96 4.87 -26.27 4.26
N ASP A 97 5.03 -27.34 3.49
CA ASP A 97 5.43 -28.67 3.95
C ASP A 97 6.95 -28.94 3.88
N ASP A 98 7.75 -27.98 3.40
CA ASP A 98 9.20 -28.13 3.33
C ASP A 98 9.80 -28.27 4.75
N PRO A 99 10.64 -29.29 5.02
CA PRO A 99 11.25 -29.49 6.34
C PRO A 99 12.07 -28.30 6.85
N SER A 100 12.54 -27.42 5.97
CA SER A 100 13.23 -26.19 6.34
C SER A 100 12.28 -25.11 6.87
N CYS A 101 10.96 -25.23 6.72
CA CYS A 101 9.97 -24.30 7.27
C CYS A 101 9.79 -24.44 8.79
N TYR A 102 10.28 -25.54 9.41
CA TYR A 102 10.12 -25.79 10.84
C TYR A 102 11.14 -25.02 11.72
N PRO A 103 10.78 -24.75 12.99
CA PRO A 103 11.62 -24.03 13.95
C PRO A 103 13.05 -24.57 14.02
N GLY A 104 14.03 -23.69 13.80
CA GLY A 104 15.47 -24.00 13.91
C GLY A 104 16.23 -24.08 12.58
N HIS A 105 15.52 -24.06 11.44
CA HIS A 105 16.10 -23.99 10.10
C HIS A 105 16.27 -22.54 9.57
N HIS A 106 15.94 -21.52 10.37
CA HIS A 106 15.99 -20.09 10.00
C HIS A 106 17.40 -19.49 9.88
N LYS A 107 18.44 -20.19 10.34
CA LYS A 107 19.79 -19.62 10.48
C LYS A 107 20.41 -19.17 9.16
N ASP A 108 19.88 -19.67 8.04
CA ASP A 108 20.40 -19.37 6.71
C ASP A 108 19.56 -18.33 5.94
N ARG A 109 18.49 -17.77 6.56
CA ARG A 109 17.58 -16.81 5.91
C ARG A 109 17.75 -15.40 6.44
N GLY A 110 18.22 -14.49 5.59
CA GLY A 110 18.25 -13.06 5.90
C GLY A 110 16.90 -12.35 5.73
N SER A 111 16.95 -11.02 5.69
CA SER A 111 15.76 -10.21 5.48
C SER A 111 15.32 -10.20 4.02
N VAL A 112 14.01 -10.03 3.81
CA VAL A 112 13.41 -9.94 2.47
C VAL A 112 12.71 -8.60 2.36
N LEU A 113 13.06 -7.84 1.32
CA LEU A 113 12.57 -6.48 1.13
C LEU A 113 11.81 -6.35 -0.17
N ALA A 114 10.74 -5.56 -0.15
CA ALA A 114 10.18 -4.96 -1.36
C ALA A 114 10.62 -3.49 -1.43
N CYS A 115 11.16 -3.08 -2.57
CA CYS A 115 11.54 -1.71 -2.86
C CYS A 115 10.84 -1.25 -4.14
N ASP A 116 10.12 -0.14 -4.08
CA ASP A 116 9.39 0.38 -5.23
C ASP A 116 9.89 1.78 -5.59
N PHE A 117 10.08 2.04 -6.88
CA PHE A 117 10.34 3.36 -7.43
C PHE A 117 9.08 3.85 -8.16
N TYR A 118 8.60 5.04 -7.78
CA TYR A 118 7.44 5.69 -8.39
C TYR A 118 7.88 6.88 -9.24
N ASN A 119 7.15 7.15 -10.33
CA ASN A 119 7.56 8.15 -11.33
C ASN A 119 8.94 7.79 -11.90
N SER A 120 9.14 6.50 -12.18
CA SER A 120 10.44 5.89 -12.43
C SER A 120 10.93 6.05 -13.87
N ASN A 121 10.33 6.92 -14.68
CA ASN A 121 10.60 7.04 -16.11
C ASN A 121 12.11 7.18 -16.42
N ALA A 122 12.85 7.94 -15.59
CA ALA A 122 14.29 8.16 -15.73
C ALA A 122 15.17 6.96 -15.31
N LEU A 123 14.58 5.96 -14.65
CA LEU A 123 15.22 4.74 -14.17
C LEU A 123 14.86 3.53 -15.06
N MET A 124 13.80 3.61 -15.88
CA MET A 124 13.29 2.48 -16.67
C MET A 124 14.33 1.85 -17.62
N SER A 125 15.30 2.64 -18.09
CA SER A 125 16.35 2.19 -19.00
C SER A 125 17.59 1.63 -18.30
N LEU A 126 17.67 1.69 -16.96
CA LEU A 126 18.75 1.06 -16.21
C LEU A 126 18.64 -0.46 -16.31
N SER A 127 19.76 -1.17 -16.23
CA SER A 127 19.74 -2.62 -16.07
C SER A 127 19.24 -3.01 -14.68
N ASP A 128 18.85 -4.26 -14.50
CA ASP A 128 18.40 -4.76 -13.19
C ASP A 128 19.52 -4.64 -12.15
N GLU A 129 20.77 -4.90 -12.56
CA GLU A 129 21.95 -4.76 -11.72
C GLU A 129 22.17 -3.32 -11.27
N ASP A 130 22.01 -2.34 -12.17
CA ASP A 130 22.16 -0.93 -11.82
C ASP A 130 21.05 -0.44 -10.87
N VAL A 131 19.82 -0.95 -11.03
CA VAL A 131 18.71 -0.68 -10.11
C VAL A 131 19.01 -1.25 -8.73
N VAL A 132 19.43 -2.52 -8.66
CA VAL A 132 19.79 -3.19 -7.40
C VAL A 132 20.97 -2.47 -6.74
N LYS A 133 22.01 -2.11 -7.50
CA LYS A 133 23.17 -1.37 -7.00
C LYS A 133 22.79 0.00 -6.44
N THR A 134 21.89 0.70 -7.12
CA THR A 134 21.36 1.97 -6.63
C THR A 134 20.67 1.80 -5.27
N LEU A 135 19.83 0.77 -5.13
CA LEU A 135 19.19 0.45 -3.85
C LEU A 135 20.23 0.14 -2.76
N THR A 136 21.15 -0.78 -3.03
CA THR A 136 22.04 -1.36 -2.02
C THR A 136 23.23 -0.50 -1.65
N GLU A 137 23.74 0.33 -2.57
CA GLU A 137 24.92 1.16 -2.33
C GLU A 137 24.59 2.61 -1.99
N LYS A 138 23.41 3.11 -2.37
CA LYS A 138 23.10 4.55 -2.32
C LYS A 138 21.87 4.88 -1.49
N LEU A 139 20.82 4.06 -1.53
CA LEU A 139 19.54 4.40 -0.91
C LEU A 139 19.35 3.71 0.44
N LEU A 140 19.40 2.37 0.47
CA LEU A 140 19.16 1.58 1.68
C LEU A 140 20.15 1.94 2.82
N PRO A 141 21.48 2.01 2.58
CA PRO A 141 22.46 2.41 3.61
C PRO A 141 22.24 3.79 4.23
N GLU A 142 21.68 4.73 3.46
CA GLU A 142 21.41 6.09 3.92
C GLU A 142 20.12 6.15 4.74
N ALA A 143 19.15 5.28 4.46
CA ALA A 143 17.93 5.19 5.26
C ALA A 143 18.13 4.40 6.55
N VAL A 144 18.91 3.30 6.51
CA VAL A 144 19.25 2.47 7.68
C VAL A 144 20.69 1.97 7.51
N GLY A 145 21.57 2.32 8.46
CA GLY A 145 23.02 2.09 8.34
C GLY A 145 23.39 0.60 8.29
N GLU A 146 22.58 -0.26 8.90
CA GLU A 146 22.76 -1.71 9.00
C GLU A 146 22.73 -2.41 7.62
N PHE A 147 22.18 -1.76 6.58
CA PHE A 147 22.25 -2.28 5.21
C PHE A 147 23.66 -2.24 4.63
N LYS A 148 24.59 -1.44 5.16
CA LYS A 148 25.97 -1.34 4.67
C LYS A 148 26.72 -2.67 4.69
N ASP A 149 26.40 -3.50 5.67
CA ASP A 149 27.07 -4.79 5.89
C ASP A 149 26.28 -5.98 5.34
N ALA A 150 25.13 -5.73 4.71
CA ALA A 150 24.28 -6.78 4.15
C ALA A 150 24.62 -7.05 2.68
N LYS A 151 24.58 -8.32 2.28
CA LYS A 151 24.78 -8.75 0.90
C LYS A 151 23.46 -9.22 0.32
N VAL A 152 23.21 -8.83 -0.93
CA VAL A 152 22.09 -9.38 -1.70
C VAL A 152 22.49 -10.78 -2.19
N LEU A 153 21.73 -11.79 -1.75
CA LEU A 153 21.85 -13.17 -2.22
C LEU A 153 21.08 -13.38 -3.52
N ASP A 154 19.90 -12.76 -3.63
CA ASP A 154 19.08 -12.81 -4.82
C ASP A 154 18.26 -11.51 -4.97
N SER A 155 17.85 -11.23 -6.19
CA SER A 155 17.04 -10.06 -6.51
C SER A 155 16.10 -10.31 -7.67
N TRP A 156 14.93 -9.71 -7.60
CA TRP A 156 13.98 -9.69 -8.71
C TRP A 156 13.58 -8.26 -9.01
N VAL A 157 13.68 -7.83 -10.26
CA VAL A 157 13.33 -6.47 -10.71
C VAL A 157 12.24 -6.57 -11.77
N GLN A 158 11.18 -5.80 -11.62
CA GLN A 158 10.09 -5.75 -12.58
C GLN A 158 9.68 -4.32 -12.87
N ARG A 159 9.46 -4.06 -14.16
CA ARG A 159 9.08 -2.75 -14.69
C ARG A 159 7.61 -2.76 -15.07
N TYR A 160 6.90 -1.71 -14.69
CA TYR A 160 5.46 -1.53 -14.88
C TYR A 160 5.17 -0.13 -15.46
N PRO A 161 5.24 0.03 -16.80
CA PRO A 161 4.92 1.31 -17.44
C PRO A 161 3.46 1.70 -17.23
N GLY A 162 3.21 2.93 -16.79
CA GLY A 162 1.87 3.50 -16.61
C GLY A 162 0.93 2.71 -15.67
N ALA A 163 1.46 1.89 -14.77
CA ALA A 163 0.66 0.92 -14.01
C ALA A 163 -0.02 1.48 -12.76
N VAL A 164 0.51 2.58 -12.21
CA VAL A 164 -0.05 3.22 -11.01
C VAL A 164 -0.68 4.54 -11.40
N SER A 165 -1.85 4.87 -10.84
CA SER A 165 -2.55 6.10 -11.17
C SER A 165 -1.70 7.35 -10.89
N TRP A 166 -1.71 8.31 -11.82
CA TRP A 166 -1.02 9.58 -11.64
C TRP A 166 -1.93 10.61 -10.98
N PHE A 167 -1.51 11.08 -9.80
CA PHE A 167 -2.24 12.08 -9.02
C PHE A 167 -1.66 13.48 -9.22
N SER A 168 -1.82 14.00 -10.44
CA SER A 168 -1.44 15.39 -10.73
C SER A 168 -2.28 16.40 -9.94
N PRO A 169 -1.80 17.64 -9.74
CA PRO A 169 -2.60 18.70 -9.16
C PRO A 169 -3.95 18.84 -9.86
N GLY A 170 -5.05 18.82 -9.10
CA GLY A 170 -6.42 18.91 -9.63
C GLY A 170 -7.07 17.57 -10.01
N SER A 171 -6.33 16.45 -10.01
CA SER A 171 -6.84 15.11 -10.35
C SER A 171 -7.89 14.56 -9.37
N TYR A 172 -8.04 15.17 -8.19
CA TYR A 172 -8.94 14.68 -7.14
C TYR A 172 -10.39 14.52 -7.62
N THR A 173 -10.91 15.46 -8.40
CA THR A 173 -12.29 15.43 -8.91
C THR A 173 -12.49 14.34 -9.97
N SER A 174 -11.42 13.90 -10.61
CA SER A 174 -11.43 12.82 -11.60
C SER A 174 -11.36 11.43 -10.97
N ARG A 175 -10.98 11.32 -9.69
CA ARG A 175 -10.99 10.04 -8.97
C ARG A 175 -12.41 9.49 -8.87
N PRO A 176 -12.64 8.19 -9.13
CA PRO A 176 -13.98 7.62 -9.01
C PRO A 176 -14.44 7.59 -7.54
N PRO A 177 -15.71 7.91 -7.23
CA PRO A 177 -16.29 7.72 -5.92
C PRO A 177 -16.67 6.25 -5.71
N LEU A 178 -16.72 5.80 -4.46
CA LEU A 178 -17.03 4.41 -4.10
C LEU A 178 -18.37 3.94 -4.66
N GLN A 179 -19.37 4.82 -4.71
CA GLN A 179 -20.71 4.54 -5.25
C GLN A 179 -20.80 4.55 -6.78
N GLY A 180 -19.69 4.68 -7.51
CA GLY A 180 -19.67 4.73 -8.97
C GLY A 180 -20.48 5.91 -9.53
N ALA A 181 -21.47 5.64 -10.38
CA ALA A 181 -22.39 6.67 -10.90
C ALA A 181 -23.52 7.05 -9.94
N GLY A 182 -23.54 6.47 -8.74
CA GLY A 182 -24.57 6.65 -7.73
C GLY A 182 -25.60 5.51 -7.72
N PRO A 183 -26.27 5.28 -6.58
CA PRO A 183 -27.22 4.18 -6.40
C PRO A 183 -28.42 4.27 -7.34
N ASP A 184 -28.85 5.48 -7.72
CA ASP A 184 -30.02 5.67 -8.60
C ASP A 184 -29.74 5.37 -10.07
N LYS A 185 -28.45 5.37 -10.46
CA LYS A 185 -28.03 5.18 -11.86
C LYS A 185 -27.44 3.80 -12.09
N LEU A 186 -26.57 3.34 -11.19
CA LEU A 186 -25.89 2.04 -11.26
C LEU A 186 -25.78 1.45 -9.84
N PRO A 187 -26.89 0.93 -9.27
CA PRO A 187 -26.90 0.43 -7.90
C PRO A 187 -25.95 -0.75 -7.66
N ASN A 188 -25.72 -1.55 -8.69
CA ASN A 188 -24.93 -2.79 -8.64
C ASN A 188 -23.46 -2.60 -9.05
N LEU A 189 -22.98 -1.37 -9.23
CA LEU A 189 -21.59 -1.09 -9.58
C LEU A 189 -20.96 -0.16 -8.53
N LYS A 190 -19.91 -0.66 -7.87
CA LYS A 190 -19.11 0.10 -6.89
C LYS A 190 -17.66 0.16 -7.36
N CYS A 191 -16.95 1.20 -6.95
CA CYS A 191 -15.52 1.35 -7.23
C CYS A 191 -14.72 1.01 -5.98
N ALA A 192 -13.62 0.29 -6.16
CA ALA A 192 -12.62 0.02 -5.13
C ALA A 192 -11.21 0.35 -5.65
N GLY A 193 -10.25 0.45 -4.74
CA GLY A 193 -8.86 0.80 -5.00
C GLY A 193 -8.39 1.97 -4.15
N ASP A 194 -7.07 2.04 -3.94
CA ASP A 194 -6.36 3.08 -3.20
C ASP A 194 -6.61 4.50 -3.70
N TRP A 195 -7.16 4.67 -4.90
CA TRP A 195 -7.51 5.94 -5.52
C TRP A 195 -9.00 6.29 -5.47
N VAL A 196 -9.86 5.44 -4.91
CA VAL A 196 -11.30 5.72 -4.82
C VAL A 196 -11.60 6.79 -3.79
N ARG A 197 -12.57 7.68 -4.03
CA ARG A 197 -13.09 8.62 -3.01
C ARG A 197 -14.17 7.94 -2.18
N MET A 198 -13.93 7.73 -0.90
CA MET A 198 -14.86 7.01 -0.01
C MET A 198 -15.83 7.91 0.75
N GLY A 199 -15.63 9.24 0.69
CA GLY A 199 -16.55 10.21 1.31
C GLY A 199 -16.58 10.04 2.83
N GLU A 200 -17.77 9.83 3.40
CA GLU A 200 -17.94 9.58 4.84
C GLU A 200 -17.33 8.25 5.31
N ARG A 201 -17.03 7.33 4.39
CA ARG A 201 -16.40 6.02 4.65
C ARG A 201 -14.88 6.06 4.55
N GLU A 202 -14.27 7.23 4.67
CA GLU A 202 -12.82 7.35 4.59
C GLU A 202 -12.16 6.75 5.83
N HIS A 203 -11.27 5.78 5.63
CA HIS A 203 -10.67 4.93 6.67
C HIS A 203 -9.65 5.65 7.57
N GLY A 204 -9.19 6.82 7.17
CA GLY A 204 -8.15 7.57 7.89
C GLY A 204 -6.72 7.15 7.55
N ALA A 205 -6.51 6.05 6.81
CA ALA A 205 -5.20 5.72 6.24
C ALA A 205 -4.72 6.86 5.34
N LYS A 206 -3.63 7.51 5.75
CA LYS A 206 -3.06 8.68 5.07
C LYS A 206 -2.07 8.21 4.02
N GLY A 207 -2.47 8.28 2.77
CA GLY A 207 -1.64 7.90 1.63
C GLY A 207 -2.35 6.93 0.69
N LEU A 208 -1.70 6.68 -0.44
CA LEU A 208 -2.12 5.68 -1.41
C LEU A 208 -1.37 4.41 -1.06
N CYS A 209 -1.96 3.61 -0.18
CA CYS A 209 -1.35 2.42 0.38
C CYS A 209 -2.21 1.19 0.08
N GLN A 210 -1.58 0.02 0.15
CA GLN A 210 -2.25 -1.28 0.01
C GLN A 210 -3.41 -1.43 1.00
N GLU A 211 -3.27 -0.91 2.22
CA GLU A 211 -4.34 -0.86 3.24
C GLU A 211 -5.57 -0.10 2.72
N ARG A 212 -5.39 1.07 2.10
CA ARG A 212 -6.50 1.85 1.57
C ARG A 212 -7.19 1.12 0.41
N ALA A 213 -6.43 0.43 -0.44
CA ALA A 213 -7.01 -0.42 -1.49
C ALA A 213 -7.86 -1.55 -0.88
N TYR A 214 -7.31 -2.26 0.11
CA TYR A 214 -8.01 -3.32 0.83
C TYR A 214 -9.32 -2.83 1.46
N VAL A 215 -9.25 -1.76 2.26
CA VAL A 215 -10.43 -1.21 2.95
C VAL A 215 -11.47 -0.68 1.99
N SER A 216 -11.07 0.01 0.93
CA SER A 216 -12.02 0.48 -0.08
C SER A 216 -12.74 -0.68 -0.80
N GLY A 217 -12.07 -1.83 -0.93
CA GLY A 217 -12.68 -3.08 -1.40
C GLY A 217 -13.75 -3.59 -0.44
N LEU A 218 -13.45 -3.64 0.86
CA LEU A 218 -14.41 -4.04 1.90
C LEU A 218 -15.62 -3.08 1.94
N GLU A 219 -15.38 -1.79 1.90
CA GLU A 219 -16.45 -0.78 1.89
C GLU A 219 -17.29 -0.85 0.61
N ALA A 220 -16.67 -1.09 -0.55
CA ALA A 220 -17.39 -1.29 -1.81
C ALA A 220 -18.27 -2.55 -1.74
N ALA A 221 -17.77 -3.65 -1.18
CA ALA A 221 -18.54 -4.86 -0.97
C ALA A 221 -19.72 -4.64 0.01
N ASN A 222 -19.47 -3.94 1.12
CA ASN A 222 -20.51 -3.56 2.07
C ASN A 222 -21.61 -2.69 1.42
N ALA A 223 -21.22 -1.73 0.58
CA ALA A 223 -22.16 -0.87 -0.14
C ALA A 223 -22.96 -1.65 -1.21
N LEU A 224 -22.37 -2.68 -1.82
CA LEU A 224 -23.06 -3.55 -2.76
C LEU A 224 -24.11 -4.42 -2.04
N LEU A 225 -23.76 -4.99 -0.89
CA LEU A 225 -24.70 -5.74 -0.04
C LEU A 225 -25.91 -4.89 0.37
N ASP A 226 -25.69 -3.61 0.71
CA ASP A 226 -26.79 -2.67 1.00
C ASP A 226 -27.72 -2.47 -0.20
N SER A 227 -27.13 -2.28 -1.38
CA SER A 227 -27.89 -2.05 -2.62
C SER A 227 -28.71 -3.29 -3.00
N MET A 228 -28.14 -4.48 -2.84
CA MET A 228 -28.83 -5.75 -3.09
C MET A 228 -29.98 -6.00 -2.11
N ARG A 229 -29.80 -5.71 -0.82
CA ARG A 229 -30.87 -5.85 0.18
C ARG A 229 -32.05 -4.93 -0.11
N LEU A 230 -31.77 -3.68 -0.49
CA LEU A 230 -32.81 -2.72 -0.85
C LEU A 230 -33.60 -3.17 -2.08
N ASP A 231 -32.91 -3.73 -3.07
CA ASP A 231 -33.53 -4.28 -4.28
C ASP A 231 -34.38 -5.52 -3.97
N SER A 232 -33.91 -6.47 -3.15
CA SER A 232 -34.70 -7.63 -2.72
C SER A 232 -35.98 -7.23 -1.98
N MET A 233 -35.91 -6.21 -1.11
CA MET A 233 -37.10 -5.69 -0.42
C MET A 233 -38.11 -5.05 -1.39
N SER A 234 -37.63 -4.43 -2.46
CA SER A 234 -38.46 -3.74 -3.45
C SER A 234 -39.04 -4.68 -4.52
N SER A 235 -38.32 -5.76 -4.86
CA SER A 235 -38.66 -6.72 -5.93
C SER A 235 -39.32 -8.01 -5.42
N GLY A 236 -39.36 -8.24 -4.10
CA GLY A 236 -39.86 -9.48 -3.51
C GLY A 236 -38.94 -10.69 -3.76
N GLY A 237 -37.70 -10.45 -4.21
CA GLY A 237 -36.70 -11.48 -4.49
C GLY A 237 -36.01 -12.01 -3.23
N ALA A 238 -35.21 -13.06 -3.40
CA ALA A 238 -34.40 -13.62 -2.31
C ALA A 238 -33.49 -12.55 -1.70
N THR A 239 -33.49 -12.42 -0.37
CA THR A 239 -32.66 -11.45 0.35
C THR A 239 -31.20 -11.89 0.36
N ALA A 240 -30.29 -10.97 0.03
CA ALA A 240 -28.85 -11.23 0.15
C ALA A 240 -28.48 -11.61 1.60
N THR A 241 -27.87 -12.79 1.77
CA THR A 241 -27.53 -13.39 3.08
C THR A 241 -26.15 -13.02 3.61
N GLY A 242 -25.37 -12.21 2.87
CA GLY A 242 -24.00 -11.86 3.24
C GLY A 242 -23.89 -10.86 4.39
N THR A 243 -23.08 -11.14 5.40
CA THR A 243 -22.80 -10.22 6.51
C THR A 243 -21.82 -9.13 6.06
N LYS A 244 -22.02 -7.89 6.52
CA LYS A 244 -21.07 -6.81 6.26
C LYS A 244 -19.75 -7.07 6.98
N HIS A 245 -18.65 -6.76 6.33
CA HIS A 245 -17.35 -6.76 6.98
C HIS A 245 -17.22 -5.57 7.92
N ASN A 246 -16.74 -5.78 9.14
CA ASN A 246 -16.42 -4.69 10.05
C ASN A 246 -15.10 -4.04 9.62
N VAL A 247 -15.11 -2.73 9.34
CA VAL A 247 -13.90 -1.97 9.01
C VAL A 247 -13.46 -1.25 10.28
N ILE A 248 -12.26 -1.57 10.76
CA ILE A 248 -11.70 -1.02 12.00
C ILE A 248 -11.07 0.33 11.68
N PRO A 249 -11.42 1.43 12.36
CA PRO A 249 -10.84 2.74 12.04
C PRO A 249 -9.35 2.79 12.37
N VAL A 250 -8.59 3.59 11.61
CA VAL A 250 -7.21 3.91 11.96
C VAL A 250 -7.16 4.67 13.28
N ARG A 251 -6.13 4.42 14.09
CA ARG A 251 -5.86 5.15 15.33
C ARG A 251 -5.83 6.66 15.05
N GLU A 252 -6.47 7.43 15.91
CA GLU A 252 -6.46 8.88 15.79
C GLU A 252 -5.04 9.46 15.97
N ASP A 253 -4.77 10.56 15.27
CA ASP A 253 -3.56 11.36 15.49
C ASP A 253 -3.42 11.73 16.97
N GLU A 254 -2.18 11.72 17.46
CA GLU A 254 -1.87 12.17 18.82
C GLU A 254 -2.39 13.61 19.08
N PRO A 255 -2.85 13.95 20.30
CA PRO A 255 -3.43 15.25 20.61
C PRO A 255 -2.56 16.43 20.19
N GLN A 256 -1.25 16.34 20.42
CA GLN A 256 -0.28 17.38 20.02
C GLN A 256 -0.22 17.59 18.50
N VAL A 257 -0.40 16.53 17.70
CA VAL A 257 -0.42 16.62 16.24
C VAL A 257 -1.70 17.33 15.79
N LYS A 258 -2.85 17.00 16.38
CA LYS A 258 -4.13 17.67 16.09
C LYS A 258 -4.07 19.16 16.42
N ILE A 259 -3.55 19.52 17.59
CA ILE A 259 -3.36 20.92 18.01
C ILE A 259 -2.44 21.64 17.02
N GLY A 260 -1.30 21.03 16.67
CA GLY A 260 -0.36 21.59 15.71
C GLY A 260 -0.99 21.85 14.33
N GLN A 261 -1.79 20.91 13.82
CA GLN A 261 -2.53 21.07 12.56
C GLN A 261 -3.56 22.21 12.65
N GLU A 262 -4.28 22.33 13.76
CA GLU A 262 -5.26 23.40 13.96
C GLU A 262 -4.60 24.79 14.00
N VAL A 263 -3.52 24.92 14.77
CA VAL A 263 -2.70 26.15 14.82
C VAL A 263 -2.18 26.49 13.41
N SER A 264 -1.63 25.50 12.70
CA SER A 264 -1.12 25.68 11.34
C SER A 264 -2.22 26.17 10.38
N ARG A 265 -3.40 25.54 10.38
CA ARG A 265 -4.54 25.98 9.57
C ARG A 265 -4.95 27.42 9.87
N ASN A 266 -5.01 27.80 11.15
CA ASN A 266 -5.38 29.14 11.55
C ASN A 266 -4.34 30.18 11.10
N VAL A 267 -3.05 29.89 11.26
CA VAL A 267 -1.96 30.77 10.81
C VAL A 267 -1.97 30.92 9.28
N PHE A 268 -2.06 29.82 8.53
CA PHE A 268 -2.07 29.86 7.07
C PHE A 268 -3.38 30.35 6.45
N SER A 269 -4.43 30.56 7.26
CA SER A 269 -5.65 31.24 6.80
C SER A 269 -5.46 32.76 6.66
N VAL A 270 -4.51 33.35 7.40
CA VAL A 270 -4.26 34.79 7.44
C VAL A 270 -2.93 35.19 6.78
N VAL A 271 -1.97 34.26 6.69
CA VAL A 271 -0.70 34.50 5.99
C VAL A 271 -0.88 34.19 4.50
N PRO A 272 -0.61 35.14 3.58
CA PRO A 272 -0.72 34.87 2.16
C PRO A 272 0.22 33.73 1.76
N ARG A 273 -0.27 32.80 0.92
CA ARG A 273 0.53 31.69 0.38
C ARG A 273 1.58 32.24 -0.60
N PHE A 274 2.71 32.73 -0.07
CA PHE A 274 3.78 33.33 -0.86
C PHE A 274 4.65 32.32 -1.63
N TRP A 275 4.39 31.01 -1.50
CA TRP A 275 5.24 29.96 -2.08
C TRP A 275 4.41 28.82 -2.69
N VAL A 276 3.72 29.10 -3.78
CA VAL A 276 3.39 28.10 -4.80
C VAL A 276 3.58 28.78 -6.15
N ARG A 277 4.76 28.63 -6.73
CA ARG A 277 4.98 28.79 -8.17
C ARG A 277 5.14 27.40 -8.76
#